data_AF-A0A7W6F9A0-F1
#
_entry.id   AF-A0A7W6F9A0-F1
#
_cell.length_a   1.000
_cell.length_b   1.000
_cell.length_c   1.000
_cell.angle_alpha   90.00
_cell.angle_beta   90.00
_cell.angle_gamma   90.00
#
_symmetry.space_group_name_H-M   'P 1'
#
loop_
_entity.id
_entity.type
_entity.pdbx_description
1 polymer ?
#
loop_
_entity_poly.entity_id
_entity_poly.type
_entity_poly.pdbx_seq_one_letter_code
_entity_poly.pdbx_strand_id
1 'polypeptide(L)'
;MDIDHLSAAARLLYGDDWQRPLARGLGPLHPDGARDSIDDRLVRRWASGERPVPGWVRGAVVALLEGEASARERQAISLRAQAAALVAR
;
A
#
# COMPACT_ATOMS: atom_id res chain seq x y z
N MET A 1 -14.92 2.78 -3.81
CA MET A 1 -13.74 2.54 -4.68
C MET A 1 -14.05 1.25 -5.41
N ASP A 2 -13.90 1.22 -6.73
CA ASP A 2 -14.08 -0.04 -7.46
C ASP A 2 -12.89 -0.99 -7.23
N ILE A 3 -13.09 -2.23 -7.65
CA ILE A 3 -12.16 -3.34 -7.46
C ILE A 3 -10.89 -3.18 -8.29
N ASP A 4 -10.99 -2.57 -9.46
CA ASP A 4 -9.89 -2.42 -10.41
C ASP A 4 -8.89 -1.40 -9.88
N HIS A 5 -9.36 -0.26 -9.38
CA HIS A 5 -8.52 0.74 -8.72
C HIS A 5 -7.86 0.20 -7.45
N LEU A 6 -8.60 -0.57 -6.63
CA LEU A 6 -8.03 -1.20 -5.44
C LEU A 6 -6.88 -2.14 -5.83
N SER A 7 -7.11 -3.00 -6.82
CA SER A 7 -6.14 -4.01 -7.26
C SER A 7 -4.91 -3.37 -7.89
N ALA A 8 -5.10 -2.32 -8.70
CA ALA A 8 -4.00 -1.56 -9.30
C ALA A 8 -3.13 -0.89 -8.22
N ALA A 9 -3.75 -0.19 -7.27
CA ALA A 9 -3.05 0.46 -6.16
C ALA A 9 -2.29 -0.56 -5.29
N ALA A 10 -2.94 -1.67 -4.94
CA ALA A 10 -2.33 -2.69 -4.09
C ALA A 10 -1.13 -3.38 -4.76
N ARG A 11 -1.19 -3.59 -6.09
CA ARG A 11 -0.04 -4.12 -6.86
C ARG A 11 1.13 -3.14 -6.90
N LEU A 12 0.87 -1.84 -7.04
CA LEU A 12 1.94 -0.83 -6.98
C LEU A 12 2.66 -0.82 -5.62
N LEU A 13 1.89 -1.03 -4.54
CA LEU A 13 2.41 -1.06 -3.18
C LEU A 13 3.15 -2.36 -2.84
N TYR A 14 2.60 -3.51 -3.25
CA TYR A 14 3.00 -4.80 -2.68
C TYR A 14 3.32 -5.90 -3.71
N GLY A 15 3.21 -5.62 -5.01
CA GLY A 15 3.41 -6.61 -6.07
C GLY A 15 2.20 -7.52 -6.30
N ASP A 16 2.40 -8.65 -6.98
CA ASP A 16 1.30 -9.51 -7.43
C ASP A 16 0.57 -10.22 -6.28
N ASP A 17 1.28 -10.55 -5.20
CA ASP A 17 0.75 -11.18 -3.99
C ASP A 17 0.23 -10.17 -2.96
N TRP A 18 -0.50 -9.15 -3.43
CA TRP A 18 -0.83 -7.95 -2.65
C TRP A 18 -1.88 -8.14 -1.54
N GLN A 19 -2.75 -9.16 -1.59
CA GLN A 19 -3.92 -9.19 -0.69
C GLN A 19 -3.54 -9.27 0.79
N ARG A 20 -2.57 -10.14 1.15
CA ARG A 20 -2.11 -10.30 2.54
C ARG A 20 -1.28 -9.10 3.02
N PRO A 21 -0.32 -8.57 2.24
CA PRO A 21 0.35 -7.30 2.56
C PRO A 21 -0.61 -6.13 2.72
N LEU A 22 -1.61 -6.00 1.85
CA LEU A 22 -2.62 -4.94 1.96
C LEU A 22 -3.42 -5.06 3.27
N ALA A 23 -3.81 -6.27 3.67
CA ALA A 23 -4.51 -6.47 4.94
C ALA A 23 -3.69 -5.93 6.14
N ARG A 24 -2.37 -6.15 6.13
CA ARG A 24 -1.44 -5.60 7.14
C ARG A 24 -1.32 -4.09 7.02
N GLY A 25 -1.14 -3.55 5.81
CA GLY A 25 -1.06 -2.11 5.58
C GLY A 25 -2.30 -1.33 6.02
N LEU A 26 -3.48 -1.94 5.89
CA LEU A 26 -4.75 -1.34 6.30
C LEU A 26 -5.00 -1.39 7.81
N GLY A 27 -4.41 -2.35 8.53
CA GLY A 27 -4.63 -2.55 9.96
C GLY A 27 -4.39 -1.29 10.80
N PRO A 28 -3.23 -0.62 10.68
CA PRO A 28 -2.93 0.60 11.43
C PRO A 28 -3.86 1.78 11.13
N LEU A 29 -4.55 1.75 9.99
CA LEU A 29 -5.43 2.81 9.49
C LEU A 29 -6.93 2.50 9.73
N HIS A 30 -7.24 1.44 10.48
CA HIS A 30 -8.61 1.02 10.71
C HIS A 30 -9.38 2.04 11.57
N PRO A 31 -10.64 2.41 11.20
CA PRO A 31 -11.40 3.44 11.92
C PRO A 31 -11.73 3.08 13.37
N ASP A 32 -11.99 1.81 13.66
CA ASP A 32 -12.27 1.31 15.02
C ASP A 32 -11.00 1.06 15.85
N GLY A 33 -9.89 1.71 15.50
CA GLY A 33 -8.61 1.58 16.19
C GLY A 33 -7.58 0.73 15.44
N ALA A 34 -6.34 1.23 15.50
CA ALA A 34 -5.17 0.63 14.88
C ALA A 34 -4.92 -0.80 15.37
N ARG A 35 -4.49 -1.66 14.45
CA ARG A 35 -4.18 -3.08 14.68
C ARG A 35 -3.14 -3.56 13.68
N ASP A 36 -2.51 -4.70 13.95
CA ASP A 36 -1.44 -5.22 13.08
C ASP A 36 -1.92 -5.58 11.67
N SER A 37 -3.18 -6.01 11.54
CA SER A 37 -3.80 -6.39 10.27
C SER A 37 -5.32 -6.43 10.39
N ILE A 38 -6.01 -6.21 9.27
CA ILE A 38 -7.39 -6.71 9.11
C ILE A 38 -7.36 -8.19 8.67
N ASP A 39 -8.53 -8.85 8.67
CA ASP A 39 -8.65 -10.23 8.15
C ASP A 39 -8.36 -10.25 6.63
N ASP A 40 -7.36 -11.03 6.21
CA ASP A 40 -6.96 -11.13 4.79
C ASP A 40 -8.06 -11.78 3.93
N ARG A 41 -8.94 -12.59 4.52
CA ARG A 41 -10.10 -13.15 3.83
C ARG A 41 -11.04 -12.06 3.37
N LEU A 42 -11.15 -10.93 4.10
CA LEU A 42 -11.95 -9.79 3.65
C LEU A 42 -11.38 -9.18 2.38
N VAL A 43 -10.06 -9.01 2.32
CA VAL A 43 -9.39 -8.47 1.13
C VAL A 43 -9.59 -9.38 -0.08
N ARG A 44 -9.51 -10.71 0.12
CA ARG A 44 -9.80 -11.68 -0.95
C ARG A 44 -11.25 -11.58 -1.45
N ARG A 45 -12.21 -11.42 -0.55
CA ARG A 45 -13.64 -11.24 -0.90
C ARG A 45 -13.92 -9.91 -1.60
N TRP A 46 -13.13 -8.87 -1.31
CA TRP A 46 -13.16 -7.63 -2.09
C TRP A 46 -12.60 -7.86 -3.49
N ALA A 47 -11.47 -8.55 -3.60
CA ALA A 47 -10.78 -8.84 -4.84
C ALA A 47 -11.52 -9.81 -5.78
N SER A 48 -12.46 -10.60 -5.26
CA SER A 48 -13.35 -11.45 -6.06
C SER A 48 -14.69 -10.78 -6.39
N GLY A 49 -14.97 -9.58 -5.84
CA GLY A 49 -16.27 -8.91 -5.95
C GLY A 49 -17.38 -9.53 -5.09
N GLU A 50 -17.07 -10.56 -4.29
CA GLU A 50 -18.03 -11.20 -3.38
C GLU A 50 -18.51 -10.26 -2.26
N ARG A 51 -17.68 -9.27 -1.89
CA ARG A 51 -18.03 -8.24 -0.91
C ARG A 51 -17.60 -6.86 -1.41
N PRO A 52 -18.44 -5.81 -1.25
CA PRO A 52 -18.03 -4.45 -1.58
C PRO A 52 -16.89 -3.96 -0.69
N VAL A 53 -16.04 -3.11 -1.25
CA VAL A 53 -14.96 -2.43 -0.53
C VAL A 53 -15.56 -1.37 0.41
N PRO A 54 -15.28 -1.41 1.73
CA PRO A 54 -15.75 -0.39 2.67
C PRO A 54 -15.24 1.02 2.32
N GLY A 55 -16.04 2.05 2.63
CA GLY A 55 -15.73 3.44 2.27
C GLY A 55 -14.40 3.96 2.82
N TRP A 56 -14.03 3.58 4.04
CA TRP A 56 -12.80 4.04 4.70
C TRP A 56 -11.52 3.54 4.00
N VAL A 57 -11.58 2.41 3.31
CA VAL A 57 -10.42 1.80 2.62
C VAL A 57 -9.87 2.73 1.55
N ARG A 58 -10.72 3.55 0.92
CA ARG A 58 -10.26 4.55 -0.06
C ARG A 58 -9.25 5.51 0.56
N GLY A 59 -9.57 6.11 1.71
CA GLY A 59 -8.69 7.06 2.38
C GLY A 59 -7.41 6.39 2.87
N ALA A 60 -7.52 5.18 3.40
CA ALA A 60 -6.37 4.39 3.83
C ALA A 60 -5.41 4.06 2.67
N VAL A 61 -5.94 3.63 1.52
CA VAL A 61 -5.12 3.34 0.33
C VAL A 61 -4.44 4.60 -0.21
N VAL A 62 -5.11 5.75 -0.22
CA VAL A 62 -4.49 7.03 -0.58
C VAL A 62 -3.30 7.32 0.34
N ALA A 63 -3.49 7.21 1.67
CA ALA A 63 -2.42 7.44 2.63
C ALA A 63 -1.23 6.48 2.44
N LEU A 64 -1.49 5.21 2.11
CA LEU A 64 -0.44 4.22 1.82
C LEU A 64 0.34 4.58 0.55
N LEU A 65 -0.35 4.97 -0.53
CA LEU A 65 0.29 5.37 -1.80
C LEU A 65 1.16 6.61 -1.63
N GLU A 66 0.65 7.65 -0.96
CA GLU A 66 1.40 8.88 -0.70
C GLU A 66 2.62 8.62 0.19
N GLY A 67 2.47 7.75 1.20
CA GLY A 67 3.56 7.33 2.08
C GLY A 67 4.66 6.59 1.31
N GLU A 68 4.28 5.64 0.45
CA GLU A 68 5.22 4.87 -0.38
C GLU A 68 5.91 5.77 -1.43
N ALA A 69 5.17 6.67 -2.09
CA ALA A 69 5.73 7.62 -3.04
C ALA A 69 6.81 8.50 -2.37
N SER A 70 6.48 9.08 -1.21
CA SER A 70 7.41 9.89 -0.42
C SER A 70 8.64 9.09 0.02
N ALA A 71 8.48 7.82 0.38
CA ALA A 71 9.59 6.95 0.75
C ALA A 71 10.53 6.67 -0.43
N ARG A 72 9.96 6.39 -1.62
CA ARG A 72 10.72 6.16 -2.85
C ARG A 72 11.48 7.40 -3.29
N GLU A 73 10.89 8.59 -3.16
CA GLU A 73 11.58 9.86 -3.46
C GLU A 73 12.83 10.03 -2.57
N ARG A 74 12.69 9.82 -1.27
CA ARG A 74 13.83 9.87 -0.32
C ARG A 74 14.91 8.83 -0.65
N GLN A 75 14.49 7.62 -1.02
CA GLN A 75 15.42 6.57 -1.43
C GLN A 75 16.16 6.97 -2.72
N ALA A 76 15.45 7.49 -3.72
CA ALA A 76 16.05 7.93 -4.97
C ALA A 76 17.08 9.06 -4.77
N ILE A 77 16.81 10.02 -3.86
CA ILE A 77 17.78 11.04 -3.46
C ILE A 77 19.03 10.39 -2.86
N SER A 78 18.85 9.47 -1.91
CA SER A 78 19.96 8.80 -1.21
C SER A 78 20.83 7.98 -2.15
N LEU A 79 20.22 7.25 -3.08
CA LEU A 79 20.92 6.45 -4.10
C LEU A 79 21.76 7.33 -5.03
N ARG A 80 21.22 8.46 -5.49
CA ARG A 80 21.95 9.41 -6.34
C ARG A 80 23.13 10.04 -5.61
N ALA A 81 22.95 10.41 -4.34
CA ALA A 81 24.04 10.93 -3.50
C ALA A 81 25.18 9.90 -3.35
N GLN A 82 24.83 8.65 -3.09
CA GLN A 82 25.82 7.56 -2.97
C GLN A 82 26.55 7.31 -4.30
N ALA A 83 25.84 7.31 -5.43
CA ALA A 83 26.45 7.15 -6.74
C ALA A 83 27.45 8.28 -7.06
N ALA A 84 27.07 9.54 -6.77
CA ALA A 84 27.96 10.68 -6.96
C ALA A 84 29.24 10.59 -6.09
N ALA A 85 29.11 10.13 -4.84
CA ALA A 85 30.24 9.94 -3.94
C ALA A 85 31.24 8.86 -4.40
N LEU A 86 30.78 7.85 -5.15
CA LEU A 86 31.65 6.82 -5.71
C LEU A 86 32.43 7.29 -6.94
N VAL A 87 31.86 8.20 -7.75
CA VAL A 87 32.51 8.74 -8.95
C VAL A 87 33.58 9.78 -8.61
N ALA A 88 33.44 10.49 -7.49
CA ALA A 88 34.39 11.52 -7.05
C ALA A 88 35.67 10.97 -6.37
N ARG A 89 35.85 9.64 -6.32
CA ARG A 89 37.02 8.96 -5.76
C ARG A 89 37.91 8.43 -6.87
#